data_AF-A0A3N9P8M4-F1
#
_entry.id   AF-A0A3N9P8M4-F1
#
_cell.length_a   1.000
_cell.length_b   1.000
_cell.length_c   1.000
_cell.angle_alpha   90.00
_cell.angle_beta   90.00
_cell.angle_gamma   90.00
#
_symmetry.space_group_name_H-M   'P 1'
#
loop_
_entity.id
_entity.type
_entity.pdbx_description
1 polymer ?
#
loop_
_entity_poly.entity_id
_entity_poly.type
_entity_poly.pdbx_seq_one_letter_code
_entity_poly.pdbx_strand_id
1 'polypeptide(L)'
;MSGRSERCSRVLDLFMAILGAEAGNLALKALATCLYISGGIALRIASKFRNGMFLRAFCDKGRFSDPLAAVPVKLILDPKTALYGAARYAAGDVVHGASRYGAAGR
;
A
#
# COMPACT_ATOMS: atom_id res chain seq x y z
N MET A 1 -12.35 -23.86 4.23
CA MET A 1 -12.80 -22.71 5.03
C MET A 1 -14.32 -22.74 5.11
N SER A 2 -14.84 -23.46 6.10
CA SER A 2 -16.26 -23.45 6.48
C SER A 2 -16.56 -22.13 7.19
N GLY A 3 -17.28 -21.20 6.57
CA GLY A 3 -17.51 -19.89 7.17
C GLY A 3 -18.17 -18.86 6.26
N ARG A 4 -19.32 -19.21 5.68
CA ARG A 4 -20.08 -18.36 4.75
C ARG A 4 -20.97 -17.35 5.52
N SER A 5 -20.40 -16.66 6.50
CA SER A 5 -21.10 -15.60 7.22
C SER A 5 -21.09 -14.33 6.37
N GLU A 6 -22.29 -13.87 5.98
CA GLU A 6 -22.47 -12.63 5.23
C GLU A 6 -21.86 -11.43 5.97
N ARG A 7 -21.98 -11.40 7.29
CA ARG A 7 -21.40 -10.34 8.14
C ARG A 7 -19.88 -10.29 8.04
N CYS A 8 -19.20 -11.44 8.11
CA CYS A 8 -17.74 -11.49 7.97
C CYS A 8 -17.28 -11.02 6.59
N SER A 9 -18.04 -11.37 5.55
CA SER A 9 -17.76 -10.90 4.19
C SER A 9 -17.91 -9.39 4.08
N ARG A 10 -18.98 -8.82 4.64
CA ARG A 10 -19.21 -7.37 4.68
C ARG A 10 -18.14 -6.61 5.49
N VAL A 11 -17.63 -7.20 6.57
CA VAL A 11 -16.51 -6.62 7.34
C VAL A 11 -15.24 -6.57 6.51
N LEU A 12 -14.90 -7.66 5.78
CA LEU A 12 -13.74 -7.65 4.89
C LEU A 12 -13.91 -6.62 3.77
N ASP A 13 -15.12 -6.46 3.27
CA ASP A 13 -15.42 -5.46 2.24
C ASP A 13 -15.20 -4.04 2.79
N LEU A 14 -15.71 -3.74 3.99
CA LEU A 14 -15.46 -2.46 4.66
C LEU A 14 -13.96 -2.23 4.93
N PHE A 15 -13.25 -3.26 5.37
CA PHE A 15 -11.81 -3.20 5.59
C PHE A 15 -11.05 -2.79 4.31
N MET A 16 -11.40 -3.38 3.15
CA MET A 16 -10.77 -3.01 1.87
C MET A 16 -11.04 -1.57 1.47
N ALA A 17 -12.24 -1.05 1.74
CA ALA A 17 -12.59 0.34 1.45
C ALA A 17 -11.80 1.31 2.35
N ILE A 18 -11.75 1.05 3.67
CA ILE A 18 -10.99 1.88 4.62
C ILE A 18 -9.49 1.84 4.28
N LEU A 19 -8.94 0.65 4.01
CA LEU A 19 -7.55 0.49 3.65
C LEU A 19 -7.20 1.24 2.36
N GLY A 20 -8.07 1.20 1.35
CA GLY A 20 -7.93 1.97 0.12
C GLY A 20 -7.93 3.47 0.38
N ALA A 21 -8.92 3.97 1.13
CA ALA A 21 -9.03 5.38 1.46
C ALA A 21 -7.81 5.93 2.21
N GLU A 22 -7.29 5.18 3.18
CA GLU A 22 -6.09 5.56 3.93
C GLU A 22 -4.82 5.47 3.08
N ALA A 23 -4.71 4.46 2.21
CA ALA A 23 -3.62 4.36 1.26
C ALA A 23 -3.60 5.56 0.28
N GLY A 24 -4.76 6.04 -0.17
CA GLY A 24 -4.88 7.23 -1.00
C GLY A 24 -4.43 8.49 -0.25
N ASN A 25 -4.82 8.63 1.02
CA ASN A 25 -4.33 9.70 1.89
C ASN A 25 -2.81 9.66 2.04
N LEU A 26 -2.23 8.47 2.24
CA LEU A 26 -0.78 8.29 2.37
C LEU A 26 -0.05 8.64 1.07
N ALA A 27 -0.57 8.20 -0.08
CA ALA A 27 0.01 8.50 -1.38
C ALA A 27 0.08 10.01 -1.63
N LEU A 28 -0.98 10.76 -1.28
CA LEU A 28 -1.00 12.21 -1.39
C LEU A 28 -0.03 12.88 -0.41
N LYS A 29 -0.03 12.45 0.86
CA LYS A 29 0.86 13.01 1.90
C LYS A 29 2.34 12.83 1.56
N ALA A 30 2.69 11.68 0.96
CA ALA A 30 4.07 11.35 0.62
C ALA A 30 4.46 11.78 -0.81
N LEU A 31 3.53 12.35 -1.60
CA LEU A 31 3.70 12.59 -3.04
C LEU A 31 4.23 11.34 -3.76
N ALA A 32 3.65 10.19 -3.41
CA ALA A 32 4.16 8.89 -3.83
C ALA A 32 4.00 8.67 -5.34
N THR A 33 5.07 8.23 -5.99
CA THR A 33 5.04 7.81 -7.41
C THR A 33 4.58 6.37 -7.60
N CYS A 34 4.58 5.57 -6.53
CA CYS A 34 4.09 4.19 -6.52
C CYS A 34 3.71 3.78 -5.10
N LEU A 35 2.78 2.84 -4.99
CA LEU A 35 2.34 2.27 -3.71
C LEU A 35 2.57 0.76 -3.69
N TYR A 36 3.24 0.27 -2.65
CA TYR A 36 3.39 -1.16 -2.40
C TYR A 36 2.61 -1.57 -1.16
N ILE A 37 1.78 -2.60 -1.30
CA ILE A 37 1.04 -3.20 -0.20
C ILE A 37 1.77 -4.48 0.20
N SER A 38 2.07 -4.61 1.48
CA SER A 38 2.69 -5.80 2.06
C SER A 38 2.01 -6.18 3.38
N GLY A 39 2.47 -7.29 3.97
CA GLY A 39 1.98 -7.77 5.26
C GLY A 39 1.17 -9.07 5.15
N GLY A 40 1.18 -9.83 6.23
CA GLY A 40 0.59 -11.17 6.25
C GLY A 40 -0.93 -11.18 5.99
N ILE A 41 -1.66 -10.16 6.46
CA ILE A 41 -3.10 -10.05 6.22
C ILE A 41 -3.37 -9.82 4.73
N ALA A 42 -2.65 -8.90 4.09
CA ALA A 42 -2.84 -8.55 2.68
C ALA A 42 -2.66 -9.76 1.74
N LEU A 43 -1.70 -10.65 2.05
CA LEU A 43 -1.51 -11.92 1.35
C LEU A 43 -2.69 -12.88 1.51
N ARG A 44 -3.21 -13.02 2.74
CA ARG A 44 -4.33 -13.94 3.04
C ARG A 44 -5.64 -13.48 2.41
N ILE A 45 -5.82 -12.17 2.21
CA ILE A 45 -6.99 -11.57 1.57
C ILE A 45 -6.72 -11.13 0.13
N ALA A 46 -5.64 -11.61 -0.51
CA ALA A 46 -5.21 -11.17 -1.84
C ALA A 46 -6.33 -11.24 -2.89
N SER A 47 -7.23 -12.21 -2.79
CA SER A 47 -8.39 -12.34 -3.69
C SER A 47 -9.36 -11.15 -3.61
N LYS A 48 -9.50 -10.49 -2.45
CA LYS A 48 -10.39 -9.34 -2.24
C LYS A 48 -9.90 -8.07 -2.95
N PHE A 49 -8.61 -7.95 -3.25
CA PHE A 49 -8.08 -6.83 -4.05
C PHE A 49 -8.63 -6.83 -5.48
N ARG A 50 -9.03 -7.99 -6.01
CA ARG A 50 -9.57 -8.12 -7.38
C ARG A 50 -10.97 -7.51 -7.54
N ASN A 51 -11.70 -7.30 -6.44
CA ASN A 51 -13.06 -6.75 -6.48
C ASN A 51 -13.08 -5.23 -6.73
N GLY A 52 -11.92 -4.58 -6.85
CA GLY A 52 -11.80 -3.17 -7.21
C GLY A 52 -12.18 -2.16 -6.12
N MET A 53 -12.78 -2.59 -5.02
CA MET A 53 -13.21 -1.68 -3.94
C MET A 53 -12.05 -0.89 -3.31
N PHE A 54 -10.89 -1.54 -3.15
CA PHE A 54 -9.68 -0.87 -2.68
C PHE A 54 -9.30 0.30 -3.59
N LEU A 55 -9.23 0.07 -4.91
CA LEU A 55 -8.83 1.10 -5.87
C LEU A 55 -9.88 2.21 -5.99
N ARG A 56 -11.17 1.87 -5.90
CA ARG A 56 -12.24 2.87 -5.86
C ARG A 56 -12.07 3.80 -4.67
N ALA A 57 -11.89 3.26 -3.46
CA ALA A 57 -11.70 4.06 -2.26
C ALA A 57 -10.35 4.81 -2.25
N PHE A 58 -9.31 4.22 -2.85
CA PHE A 58 -8.00 4.85 -3.04
C PHE A 58 -8.08 6.11 -3.90
N CYS A 59 -8.80 6.05 -5.03
CA CYS A 59 -8.99 7.18 -5.93
C CYS A 59 -10.11 8.14 -5.49
N ASP A 60 -10.91 7.82 -4.47
CA ASP A 60 -12.00 8.67 -3.99
C ASP A 60 -11.47 9.86 -3.16
N LYS A 61 -10.86 10.81 -3.86
CA LYS A 61 -10.21 12.02 -3.31
C LYS A 61 -10.57 13.29 -4.08
N GLY A 62 -11.76 13.33 -4.67
CA GLY A 62 -12.26 14.47 -5.46
C GLY A 62 -11.30 14.86 -6.58
N ARG A 63 -10.84 16.11 -6.61
CA ARG A 63 -9.88 16.63 -7.61
C ARG A 63 -8.56 15.87 -7.70
N PHE A 64 -8.21 15.07 -6.69
CA PHE A 64 -7.00 14.24 -6.69
C PHE A 64 -7.23 12.83 -7.23
N SER A 65 -8.43 12.51 -7.73
CA SER A 65 -8.75 11.19 -8.29
C SER A 65 -7.87 10.85 -9.49
N ASP A 66 -7.75 11.74 -10.47
CA ASP A 66 -6.99 11.48 -11.69
C ASP A 66 -5.48 11.32 -11.43
N PRO A 67 -4.81 12.19 -10.63
CA PRO A 67 -3.43 11.96 -10.23
C PRO A 67 -3.22 10.62 -9.51
N LEU A 68 -4.13 10.24 -8.61
CA LEU A 68 -4.02 8.96 -7.91
C LEU A 68 -4.28 7.75 -8.82
N ALA A 69 -5.16 7.87 -9.81
CA ALA A 69 -5.39 6.81 -10.80
C ALA A 69 -4.12 6.46 -11.59
N ALA A 70 -3.19 7.42 -11.74
CA ALA A 70 -1.88 7.19 -12.36
C ALA A 70 -0.85 6.52 -11.43
N VAL A 71 -1.10 6.47 -10.12
CA VAL A 71 -0.18 5.85 -9.15
C VAL A 71 -0.31 4.32 -9.21
N PRO A 72 0.74 3.59 -9.63
CA PRO A 72 0.70 2.14 -9.65
C PRO A 72 0.66 1.58 -8.23
N VAL A 73 -0.37 0.77 -7.95
CA VAL A 73 -0.53 0.02 -6.71
C VAL A 73 -0.13 -1.44 -6.93
N LYS A 74 0.82 -1.95 -6.15
CA LYS A 74 1.35 -3.32 -6.27
C LYS A 74 1.23 -4.09 -4.96
N LEU A 75 0.70 -5.30 -5.01
CA LEU A 75 0.68 -6.22 -3.87
C LEU A 75 1.95 -7.08 -3.90
N ILE A 76 2.73 -7.04 -2.83
CA ILE A 76 3.93 -7.86 -2.66
C ILE A 76 3.50 -9.28 -2.28
N LEU A 77 3.78 -10.24 -3.16
CA LEU A 77 3.39 -11.64 -2.99
C LEU A 77 4.44 -12.51 -2.30
N ASP A 78 5.72 -12.08 -2.33
CA ASP A 78 6.81 -12.86 -1.77
C ASP A 78 6.85 -12.73 -0.22
N PRO A 79 6.62 -13.82 0.53
CA PRO A 79 6.61 -13.78 1.99
C PRO A 79 7.99 -13.46 2.60
N LYS A 80 9.08 -13.65 1.85
CA LYS A 80 10.45 -13.37 2.29
C LYS A 80 10.88 -11.91 2.06
N THR A 81 10.01 -11.06 1.51
CA THR A 81 10.34 -9.65 1.22
C THR A 81 10.92 -8.92 2.44
N ALA A 82 10.38 -9.15 3.63
CA ALA A 82 10.92 -8.56 4.87
C ALA A 82 12.35 -9.03 5.17
N LEU A 83 12.65 -10.32 4.93
CA LEU A 83 14.00 -10.87 5.10
C LEU A 83 14.98 -10.30 4.07
N TYR A 84 14.56 -10.10 2.82
CA TYR A 84 15.39 -9.45 1.81
C TYR A 84 15.72 -8.00 2.18
N GLY A 85 14.75 -7.25 2.72
CA GLY A 85 14.98 -5.90 3.24
C GLY A 85 15.99 -5.89 4.39
N ALA A 86 15.84 -6.82 5.35
CA ALA A 86 16.75 -6.95 6.48
C ALA A 86 18.18 -7.32 6.04
N ALA A 87 18.31 -8.27 5.11
CA ALA A 87 19.61 -8.68 4.57
C ALA A 87 20.32 -7.52 3.86
N ARG A 88 19.60 -6.76 3.02
CA ARG A 88 20.17 -5.57 2.34
C ARG A 88 20.58 -4.47 3.31
N TYR A 89 19.78 -4.24 4.35
CA TYR A 89 20.12 -3.28 5.40
C TYR A 89 21.39 -3.70 6.14
N ALA A 90 21.50 -4.96 6.53
CA ALA A 90 22.69 -5.50 7.19
C ALA A 90 23.94 -5.48 6.29
N ALA A 91 23.77 -5.66 4.98
CA ALA A 91 24.85 -5.59 3.99
C ALA A 91 25.36 -4.16 3.72
N GLY A 92 24.65 -3.12 4.20
CA GLY A 92 25.01 -1.72 3.96
C GLY A 92 24.53 -1.15 2.62
N ASP A 93 23.70 -1.89 1.88
CA ASP A 93 23.22 -1.51 0.54
C ASP A 93 22.11 -0.44 0.57
N VAL A 94 21.71 0.01 1.76
CA VAL A 94 20.60 0.95 1.95
C VAL A 94 21.17 2.35 2.22
N VAL A 95 21.05 3.22 1.22
CA VAL A 95 21.34 4.65 1.36
C VAL A 95 20.38 5.20 2.42
N HIS A 96 20.93 5.58 3.59
CA HIS A 96 20.16 6.32 4.59
C HIS A 96 19.67 7.62 3.96
N GLY A 97 18.35 7.74 3.76
CA GLY A 97 17.68 8.90 3.17
C GLY A 97 17.71 10.17 4.05
N ALA A 98 18.78 10.40 4.81
CA ALA A 98 18.99 11.55 5.68
C ALA A 98 20.10 12.49 5.14
N SER A 99 20.14 12.73 3.82
CA SER A 99 20.97 13.83 3.27
C SER A 99 20.54 14.22 1.85
N ARG A 100 19.35 14.82 1.71
CA ARG A 100 18.99 15.58 0.49
C ARG A 100 18.34 16.95 0.77
N TYR A 101 18.31 17.38 2.03
CA TYR A 101 17.74 18.68 2.46
C TYR A 101 18.71 19.48 3.35
N GLY A 102 20.01 19.49 3.03
CA GLY A 102 21.02 20.16 3.85
C GLY A 102 22.31 20.61 3.14
N ALA A 103 22.35 20.64 1.80
CA ALA A 103 23.54 21.08 1.06
C ALA A 103 23.19 22.03 -0.11
N ALA A 104 22.29 22.98 0.17
CA ALA A 104 22.11 24.17 -0.66
C ALA A 104 22.06 25.39 0.28
N GLY A 105 23.23 25.83 0.74
CA GLY A 105 23.32 26.97 1.65
C GLY A 105 24.70 27.15 2.26
N ARG A 106 25.58 27.78 1.48
CA ARG A 106 26.94 28.26 1.78
C ARG A 106 28.08 27.27 1.61
#